data_AF-A0A8T6RDM8-F1
#
_entry.id   AF-A0A8T6RDM8-F1
#
_cell.length_a   1.000
_cell.length_b   1.000
_cell.length_c   1.000
_cell.angle_alpha   90.00
_cell.angle_beta   90.00
_cell.angle_gamma   90.00
#
_symmetry.space_group_name_H-M   'P 1'
#
loop_
_entity.id
_entity.type
_entity.pdbx_description
1 polymer ?
#
loop_
_entity_poly.entity_id
_entity_poly.type
_entity_poly.pdbx_seq_one_letter_code
_entity_poly.pdbx_strand_id
1 'polypeptide(L)'
;MNHKFIIVLFGEKSKVLRDILILKASLVIYWKQNINSTEWEILAPNIELIAKYLEQGMEDQIYQGEYEDFKFSYLFQKELKLAFIFINDINDDNSLIDQLIKYAKQEFLRNYSADLIENVKNVKIFETFDPVTVMIHNYYRPKIVLAGYNEVGKTTIAHLISSDASNPVQEPSVKAEIYPLTIKNLEFDLWDFIGEEKLLFLWPKFLKDSDAVLIVTDSNPKIVEKSKFFIDLIIKDIPKAKFGIIANKQDLSDSVKLEELEKLFDLTNLYDMVAIDPKNREKMIWIIMDILKISGEFSPRVQLMLERANAMKNAEQAELEGNLERAISNFEIISDYSRKLGDHEISQNYLSRIADLKRKLENIKKETQAIPKTPRIMTEGKPKTAQPSPPVTVQDENLSEIDLLRKNIDKWKERMEAIEKELKHLEYKYMGKMINEKVYQEEKQNLTKERSDLENKLYDARFKMIKLI
;
A
#
# COMPACT_ATOMS: atom_id res chain seq x y z
N MET A 1 28.08 -9.05 31.54
CA MET A 1 28.12 -10.15 30.55
C MET A 1 26.68 -10.52 30.22
N ASN A 2 26.16 -10.11 29.06
CA ASN A 2 24.98 -10.67 28.35
C ASN A 2 24.47 -9.72 27.23
N HIS A 3 25.39 -9.23 26.38
CA HIS A 3 25.05 -8.52 25.13
C HIS A 3 25.79 -9.08 23.91
N LYS A 4 26.22 -10.35 23.99
CA LYS A 4 26.99 -11.02 22.92
C LYS A 4 26.58 -12.48 22.81
N PHE A 5 25.35 -12.75 22.44
CA PHE A 5 24.96 -14.01 21.80
C PHE A 5 23.75 -13.69 20.91
N ILE A 6 23.71 -14.33 19.74
CA ILE A 6 22.77 -14.10 18.61
C ILE A 6 23.27 -13.02 17.63
N ILE A 7 24.54 -13.15 17.24
CA ILE A 7 24.88 -13.09 15.81
C ILE A 7 25.24 -14.54 15.48
N VAL A 8 24.58 -15.08 14.45
CA VAL A 8 24.74 -16.39 13.80
C VAL A 8 23.38 -17.08 13.79
N LEU A 9 22.63 -16.81 12.73
CA LEU A 9 21.92 -17.80 11.89
C LEU A 9 21.42 -17.01 10.66
N PHE A 10 22.29 -16.87 9.66
CA PHE A 10 21.86 -16.52 8.30
C PHE A 10 21.13 -17.74 7.74
N GLY A 11 19.81 -17.72 7.89
CA GLY A 11 18.85 -18.61 7.23
C GLY A 11 17.81 -17.74 6.53
N GLU A 12 17.66 -17.99 5.24
CA GLU A 12 16.86 -17.28 4.23
C GLU A 12 15.34 -17.33 4.48
N LYS A 13 14.81 -16.41 5.29
CA LYS A 13 13.36 -16.27 5.47
C LYS A 13 12.97 -14.80 5.60
N SER A 14 11.89 -14.43 4.91
CA SER A 14 11.12 -13.21 5.16
C SER A 14 10.85 -13.05 6.66
N LYS A 15 10.82 -11.80 7.12
CA LYS A 15 10.78 -11.43 8.53
C LYS A 15 9.81 -10.27 8.67
N VAL A 16 8.53 -10.54 8.47
CA VAL A 16 7.51 -9.48 8.39
C VAL A 16 6.50 -9.68 9.49
N LEU A 17 6.61 -8.88 10.54
CA LEU A 17 5.51 -8.75 11.48
C LEU A 17 4.51 -7.72 10.94
N ARG A 18 3.39 -8.21 10.40
CA ARG A 18 2.33 -7.38 9.79
C ARG A 18 1.42 -6.74 10.81
N ASP A 19 1.00 -7.52 11.81
CA ASP A 19 0.10 -7.05 12.85
C ASP A 19 0.41 -7.69 14.20
N ILE A 20 0.22 -6.91 15.27
CA ILE A 20 0.10 -7.40 16.63
C ILE A 20 -1.30 -7.03 17.13
N LEU A 21 -2.07 -8.03 17.56
CA LEU A 21 -3.36 -7.82 18.22
C LEU A 21 -3.35 -8.42 19.61
N ILE A 22 -4.08 -7.76 20.52
CA ILE A 22 -4.37 -8.30 21.84
C ILE A 22 -5.88 -8.26 22.04
N LEU A 23 -6.46 -9.43 22.30
CA LEU A 23 -7.87 -9.61 22.59
C LEU A 23 -8.05 -9.85 24.07
N LYS A 24 -9.15 -9.31 24.63
CA LYS A 24 -9.71 -9.72 25.91
C LYS A 24 -11.12 -10.24 25.67
N ALA A 25 -11.32 -11.55 25.89
CA ALA A 25 -12.51 -12.27 25.44
C ALA A 25 -12.77 -12.01 23.94
N SER A 26 -13.84 -11.30 23.57
CA SER A 26 -14.18 -10.94 22.19
C SER A 26 -13.78 -9.51 21.79
N LEU A 27 -13.23 -8.72 22.71
CA LEU A 27 -12.85 -7.34 22.45
C LEU A 27 -11.38 -7.24 22.03
N VAL A 28 -11.11 -6.63 20.87
CA VAL A 28 -9.76 -6.18 20.51
C VAL A 28 -9.43 -4.98 21.39
N ILE A 29 -8.50 -5.14 22.32
CA ILE A 29 -8.08 -4.08 23.26
C ILE A 29 -6.83 -3.35 22.79
N TYR A 30 -6.06 -3.95 21.88
CA TYR A 30 -4.90 -3.35 21.26
C TYR A 30 -4.71 -3.91 19.84
N TRP A 31 -4.39 -3.05 18.90
CA TRP A 31 -4.02 -3.44 17.53
C TRP A 31 -2.95 -2.50 16.99
N LYS A 32 -1.77 -3.05 16.71
CA LYS A 32 -0.71 -2.38 15.98
C LYS A 32 -0.64 -2.92 14.56
N GLN A 33 -0.98 -2.04 13.61
CA GLN A 33 -0.77 -2.26 12.20
C GLN A 33 0.66 -1.85 11.83
N ASN A 34 1.42 -2.77 11.25
CA ASN A 34 2.77 -2.50 10.73
C ASN A 34 2.73 -2.51 9.20
N ILE A 35 3.91 -2.66 8.59
CA ILE A 35 4.09 -2.70 7.13
C ILE A 35 3.28 -3.85 6.54
N ASN A 36 2.56 -3.54 5.46
CA ASN A 36 1.68 -4.49 4.79
C ASN A 36 0.66 -5.14 5.74
N SER A 37 0.10 -4.36 6.66
CA SER A 37 -0.97 -4.78 7.57
C SER A 37 -2.09 -5.51 6.83
N THR A 38 -2.65 -6.48 7.52
CA THR A 38 -3.67 -7.39 7.01
C THR A 38 -5.02 -6.67 6.92
N GLU A 39 -5.75 -6.86 5.83
CA GLU A 39 -7.09 -6.29 5.66
C GLU A 39 -8.08 -6.86 6.68
N TRP A 40 -9.04 -6.03 7.12
CA TRP A 40 -9.97 -6.40 8.20
C TRP A 40 -10.83 -7.60 7.83
N GLU A 41 -11.16 -7.76 6.55
CA GLU A 41 -11.93 -8.85 5.98
C GLU A 41 -11.25 -10.21 6.23
N ILE A 42 -9.91 -10.25 6.22
CA ILE A 42 -9.10 -11.43 6.53
C ILE A 42 -9.01 -11.61 8.05
N LEU A 43 -8.92 -10.52 8.82
CA LEU A 43 -8.77 -10.54 10.28
C LEU A 43 -10.04 -10.94 11.03
N ALA A 44 -11.19 -10.41 10.63
CA ALA A 44 -12.42 -10.52 11.41
C ALA A 44 -12.86 -11.97 11.66
N PRO A 45 -12.87 -12.89 10.66
CA PRO A 45 -13.22 -14.29 10.90
C PRO A 45 -12.26 -15.00 11.86
N ASN A 46 -10.96 -14.67 11.78
CA ASN A 46 -9.92 -15.21 12.65
C ASN A 46 -10.13 -14.75 14.11
N ILE A 47 -10.37 -13.45 14.32
CA ILE A 47 -10.61 -12.84 15.63
C ILE A 47 -11.85 -13.44 16.30
N GLU A 48 -12.98 -13.55 15.58
CA GLU A 48 -14.22 -14.13 16.09
C GLU A 48 -14.02 -15.57 16.58
N LEU A 49 -13.28 -16.37 15.82
CA LEU A 49 -13.00 -17.73 16.20
C LEU A 49 -12.11 -17.80 17.45
N ILE A 50 -11.04 -17.01 17.51
CA ILE A 50 -10.12 -16.98 18.64
C ILE A 50 -10.85 -16.56 19.92
N ALA A 51 -11.76 -15.59 19.83
CA ALA A 51 -12.63 -15.20 20.93
C ALA A 51 -13.46 -16.39 21.46
N LYS A 52 -14.01 -17.21 20.57
CA LYS A 52 -14.75 -18.43 20.96
C LYS A 52 -13.87 -19.46 21.66
N TYR A 53 -12.60 -19.62 21.25
CA TYR A 53 -11.66 -20.50 21.93
C TYR A 53 -11.20 -19.95 23.29
N LEU A 54 -11.00 -18.64 23.40
CA LEU A 54 -10.74 -17.97 24.68
C LEU A 54 -11.82 -18.29 25.72
N GLU A 55 -13.09 -18.30 25.33
CA GLU A 55 -14.21 -18.66 26.20
C GLU A 55 -14.16 -20.12 26.68
N GLN A 56 -13.55 -21.02 25.90
CA GLN A 56 -13.40 -22.45 26.23
C GLN A 56 -12.23 -22.73 27.18
N GLY A 57 -11.43 -21.72 27.54
CA GLY A 57 -10.39 -21.85 28.57
C GLY A 57 -9.11 -22.57 28.09
N MET A 58 -8.68 -22.24 26.86
CA MET A 58 -7.45 -22.73 26.22
C MET A 58 -6.22 -22.63 27.12
N GLU A 59 -5.30 -23.58 26.93
CA GLU A 59 -4.03 -23.61 27.66
C GLU A 59 -3.10 -22.47 27.24
N ASP A 60 -2.26 -22.06 28.19
CA ASP A 60 -1.21 -21.04 28.00
C ASP A 60 -0.03 -21.61 27.21
N GLN A 61 -0.29 -21.85 25.92
CA GLN A 61 0.70 -22.29 24.95
C GLN A 61 0.51 -21.55 23.63
N ILE A 62 1.51 -21.69 22.75
CA ILE A 62 1.48 -21.09 21.43
C ILE A 62 0.78 -22.04 20.47
N TYR A 63 -0.16 -21.51 19.70
CA TYR A 63 -0.83 -22.20 18.61
C TYR A 63 -0.52 -21.44 17.33
N GLN A 64 -0.38 -22.16 16.21
CA GLN A 64 -0.06 -21.56 14.93
C GLN A 64 -1.01 -22.09 13.85
N GLY A 65 -1.36 -21.20 12.92
CA GLY A 65 -2.20 -21.51 11.77
C GLY A 65 -1.76 -20.71 10.56
N GLU A 66 -2.04 -21.24 9.37
CA GLU A 66 -1.83 -20.56 8.09
C GLU A 66 -3.18 -20.28 7.44
N TYR A 67 -3.47 -19.01 7.17
CA TYR A 67 -4.67 -18.62 6.43
C TYR A 67 -4.25 -17.79 5.23
N GLU A 68 -4.66 -18.25 4.04
CA GLU A 68 -4.17 -17.73 2.76
C GLU A 68 -2.65 -17.70 2.72
N ASP A 69 -2.09 -16.50 2.75
CA ASP A 69 -0.68 -16.22 2.60
C ASP A 69 0.00 -15.80 3.91
N PHE A 70 -0.76 -15.85 5.01
CA PHE A 70 -0.37 -15.36 6.33
C PHE A 70 -0.23 -16.51 7.32
N LYS A 71 0.73 -16.34 8.22
CA LYS A 71 0.90 -17.16 9.42
C LYS A 71 0.35 -16.38 10.61
N PHE A 72 -0.56 -17.01 11.33
CA PHE A 72 -1.10 -16.51 12.57
C PHE A 72 -0.49 -17.31 13.73
N SER A 73 0.03 -16.60 14.71
CA SER A 73 0.56 -17.17 15.95
C SER A 73 -0.21 -16.62 17.13
N TYR A 74 -0.74 -17.51 17.96
CA TYR A 74 -1.63 -17.18 19.07
C TYR A 74 -1.01 -17.64 20.38
N LEU A 75 -0.94 -16.75 21.37
CA LEU A 75 -0.56 -17.11 22.74
C LEU A 75 -1.67 -16.69 23.70
N PHE A 76 -2.29 -17.67 24.35
CA PHE A 76 -3.38 -17.44 25.27
C PHE A 76 -2.88 -17.13 26.69
N GLN A 77 -3.66 -16.39 27.47
CA GLN A 77 -3.50 -16.28 28.91
C GLN A 77 -4.88 -16.49 29.53
N LYS A 78 -5.00 -17.62 30.23
CA LYS A 78 -6.29 -18.18 30.63
C LYS A 78 -6.97 -17.35 31.71
N GLU A 79 -6.23 -16.89 32.72
CA GLU A 79 -6.80 -16.27 33.91
C GLU A 79 -7.48 -14.93 33.61
N LEU A 80 -6.92 -14.14 32.69
CA LEU A 80 -7.46 -12.83 32.28
C LEU A 80 -8.24 -12.90 30.95
N LYS A 81 -8.37 -14.10 30.37
CA LYS A 81 -8.98 -14.38 29.07
C LYS A 81 -8.39 -13.53 27.95
N LEU A 82 -7.06 -13.55 27.83
CA LEU A 82 -6.34 -12.78 26.80
C LEU A 82 -5.81 -13.69 25.70
N ALA A 83 -5.83 -13.19 24.46
CA ALA A 83 -5.08 -13.77 23.36
C ALA A 83 -4.16 -12.72 22.76
N PHE A 84 -2.88 -13.05 22.68
CA PHE A 84 -1.89 -12.31 21.90
C PHE A 84 -1.85 -12.95 20.53
N ILE A 85 -1.97 -12.15 19.48
CA ILE A 85 -2.02 -12.60 18.09
C ILE A 85 -0.93 -11.87 17.32
N PHE A 86 -0.03 -12.62 16.72
CA PHE A 86 0.97 -12.13 15.79
C PHE A 86 0.62 -12.61 14.40
N ILE A 87 0.71 -11.71 13.43
CA ILE A 87 0.46 -12.03 12.03
C ILE A 87 1.74 -11.78 11.25
N ASN A 88 2.20 -12.83 10.59
CA ASN A 88 3.48 -12.92 9.92
C ASN A 88 3.31 -13.48 8.51
N ASP A 89 4.36 -13.43 7.70
CA ASP A 89 4.38 -14.17 6.44
C ASP A 89 4.55 -15.68 6.70
N ILE A 90 4.04 -16.50 5.77
CA ILE A 90 4.05 -17.96 5.89
C ILE A 90 5.46 -18.55 6.09
N ASN A 91 6.47 -17.86 5.57
CA ASN A 91 7.86 -18.31 5.60
C ASN A 91 8.62 -17.87 6.87
N ASP A 92 8.05 -17.01 7.71
CA ASP A 92 8.74 -16.48 8.89
C ASP A 92 9.15 -17.58 9.88
N ASP A 93 10.22 -17.35 10.63
CA ASP A 93 10.77 -18.32 11.59
C ASP A 93 9.93 -18.48 12.85
N ASN A 94 9.42 -19.69 13.10
CA ASN A 94 8.57 -19.99 14.24
C ASN A 94 9.28 -19.81 15.58
N SER A 95 10.57 -20.13 15.68
CA SER A 95 11.31 -19.99 16.94
C SER A 95 11.42 -18.53 17.34
N LEU A 96 11.65 -17.64 16.38
CA LEU A 96 11.68 -16.21 16.62
C LEU A 96 10.31 -15.67 17.02
N ILE A 97 9.26 -16.02 16.26
CA ILE A 97 7.89 -15.61 16.57
C ILE A 97 7.52 -16.04 17.99
N ASP A 98 7.85 -17.27 18.38
CA ASP A 98 7.55 -17.82 19.70
C ASP A 98 8.24 -17.04 20.83
N GLN A 99 9.48 -16.60 20.62
CA GLN A 99 10.20 -15.77 21.59
C GLN A 99 9.56 -14.38 21.72
N LEU A 100 9.23 -13.76 20.59
CA LEU A 100 8.71 -12.39 20.56
C LEU A 100 7.28 -12.30 21.11
N ILE A 101 6.41 -13.27 20.82
CA ILE A 101 5.04 -13.28 21.36
C ILE A 101 5.03 -13.52 22.88
N LYS A 102 5.93 -14.37 23.39
CA LYS A 102 6.13 -14.57 24.83
C LYS A 102 6.61 -13.31 25.51
N TYR A 103 7.58 -12.62 24.90
CA TYR A 103 8.09 -11.35 25.40
C TYR A 103 7.00 -10.27 25.42
N ALA A 104 6.25 -10.12 24.32
CA ALA A 104 5.13 -9.17 24.24
C ALA A 104 4.09 -9.41 25.33
N LYS A 105 3.73 -10.68 25.56
CA LYS A 105 2.83 -11.05 26.65
C LYS A 105 3.38 -10.67 28.02
N GLN A 106 4.64 -10.97 28.30
CA GLN A 106 5.26 -10.65 29.59
C GLN A 106 5.25 -9.14 29.86
N GLU A 107 5.67 -8.34 28.89
CA GLU A 107 5.68 -6.88 29.02
C GLU A 107 4.26 -6.31 29.14
N PHE A 108 3.30 -6.82 28.38
CA PHE A 108 1.91 -6.36 28.48
C PHE A 108 1.31 -6.65 29.86
N LEU A 109 1.46 -7.89 30.36
CA LEU A 109 0.94 -8.26 31.68
C LEU A 109 1.63 -7.52 32.83
N ARG A 110 2.94 -7.27 32.71
CA ARG A 110 3.70 -6.50 33.69
C ARG A 110 3.14 -5.08 33.85
N ASN A 111 2.74 -4.45 32.75
CA ASN A 111 2.29 -3.06 32.77
C ASN A 111 0.78 -2.90 33.01
N TYR A 112 -0.04 -3.89 32.62
CA TYR A 112 -1.50 -3.72 32.59
C TYR A 112 -2.31 -4.79 33.33
N SER A 113 -1.68 -5.74 34.02
CA SER A 113 -2.42 -6.81 34.72
C SER A 113 -3.52 -6.31 35.64
N ALA A 114 -3.29 -5.21 36.37
CA ALA A 114 -4.29 -4.59 37.25
C ALA A 114 -5.52 -4.06 36.46
N ASP A 115 -5.29 -3.39 35.33
CA ASP A 115 -6.33 -2.83 34.47
C ASP A 115 -7.16 -3.91 33.75
N LEU A 116 -6.64 -5.14 33.70
CA LEU A 116 -7.25 -6.28 33.01
C LEU A 116 -8.07 -7.18 33.94
N ILE A 117 -8.05 -6.96 35.26
CA ILE A 117 -8.84 -7.74 36.24
C ILE A 117 -10.33 -7.36 36.13
N GLU A 118 -10.62 -6.07 35.99
CA GLU A 118 -11.98 -5.58 35.76
C GLU A 118 -12.34 -5.55 34.26
N ASN A 119 -13.58 -5.21 33.94
CA ASN A 119 -13.97 -4.90 32.57
C ASN A 119 -13.14 -3.69 32.07
N VAL A 120 -12.55 -3.83 30.88
CA VAL A 120 -11.74 -2.77 30.26
C VAL A 120 -12.62 -1.55 29.98
N LYS A 121 -12.38 -0.46 30.71
CA LYS A 121 -13.15 0.79 30.60
C LYS A 121 -12.61 1.72 29.51
N ASN A 122 -11.30 1.67 29.26
CA ASN A 122 -10.63 2.53 28.29
C ASN A 122 -9.50 1.76 27.61
N VAL A 123 -9.63 1.50 26.31
CA VAL A 123 -8.60 0.81 25.52
C VAL A 123 -7.38 1.68 25.20
N LYS A 124 -7.51 3.02 25.26
CA LYS A 124 -6.40 3.94 24.91
C LYS A 124 -5.21 3.83 25.84
N ILE A 125 -5.39 3.34 27.06
CA ILE A 125 -4.27 3.13 28.00
C ILE A 125 -3.23 2.17 27.41
N PHE A 126 -3.67 1.22 26.57
CA PHE A 126 -2.80 0.23 25.94
C PHE A 126 -1.98 0.80 24.78
N GLU A 127 -2.27 2.00 24.27
CA GLU A 127 -1.41 2.68 23.28
C GLU A 127 0.00 2.92 23.83
N THR A 128 0.15 2.99 25.17
CA THR A 128 1.48 3.06 25.82
C THR A 128 2.33 1.80 25.66
N PHE A 129 1.76 0.73 25.09
CA PHE A 129 2.46 -0.50 24.71
C PHE A 129 3.23 -0.35 23.37
N ASP A 130 2.96 0.70 22.60
CA ASP A 130 3.60 0.95 21.30
C ASP A 130 5.12 0.81 21.28
N PRO A 131 5.88 1.33 22.27
CA PRO A 131 7.34 1.15 22.29
C PRO A 131 7.80 -0.31 22.27
N VAL A 132 7.05 -1.21 22.92
CA VAL A 132 7.33 -2.66 22.91
C VAL A 132 7.13 -3.23 21.50
N THR A 133 6.02 -2.87 20.85
CA THR A 133 5.73 -3.34 19.49
C THR A 133 6.72 -2.82 18.45
N VAL A 134 7.17 -1.57 18.61
CA VAL A 134 8.21 -0.95 17.77
C VAL A 134 9.53 -1.70 17.95
N MET A 135 9.90 -2.04 19.18
CA MET A 135 11.11 -2.82 19.44
C MET A 135 11.02 -4.23 18.82
N ILE A 136 9.87 -4.90 18.92
CA ILE A 136 9.63 -6.20 18.29
C ILE A 136 9.76 -6.08 16.76
N HIS A 137 9.15 -5.07 16.15
CA HIS A 137 9.29 -4.81 14.71
C HIS A 137 10.77 -4.57 14.32
N ASN A 138 11.49 -3.77 15.09
CA ASN A 138 12.91 -3.47 14.83
C ASN A 138 13.82 -4.69 15.01
N TYR A 139 13.37 -5.73 15.72
CA TYR A 139 14.09 -6.99 15.79
C TYR A 139 14.04 -7.77 14.45
N TYR A 140 12.95 -7.63 13.69
CA TYR A 140 12.78 -8.31 12.40
C TYR A 140 13.60 -7.64 11.28
N ARG A 141 13.74 -6.31 11.31
CA ARG A 141 14.41 -5.47 10.29
C ARG A 141 13.97 -5.79 8.85
N PRO A 142 12.85 -5.23 8.38
CA PRO A 142 12.36 -5.46 7.03
C PRO A 142 13.40 -5.12 5.96
N LYS A 143 13.42 -5.93 4.90
CA LYS A 143 14.38 -5.88 3.80
C LYS A 143 13.85 -5.01 2.65
N ILE A 144 14.51 -3.90 2.38
CA ILE A 144 14.25 -3.06 1.21
C ILE A 144 15.38 -3.26 0.21
N VAL A 145 15.07 -3.59 -1.04
CA VAL A 145 16.09 -3.77 -2.08
C VAL A 145 16.08 -2.60 -3.06
N LEU A 146 17.28 -2.07 -3.36
CA LEU A 146 17.52 -1.22 -4.52
C LEU A 146 17.79 -2.11 -5.74
N ALA A 147 16.83 -2.19 -6.65
CA ALA A 147 16.95 -2.89 -7.92
C ALA A 147 17.23 -1.91 -9.07
N GLY A 148 17.94 -2.33 -10.11
CA GLY A 148 18.24 -1.45 -11.24
C GLY A 148 19.57 -1.78 -11.91
N TYR A 149 19.72 -1.31 -13.15
CA TYR A 149 20.95 -1.45 -13.93
C TYR A 149 22.14 -0.68 -13.33
N ASN A 150 23.33 -0.85 -13.90
CA ASN A 150 24.50 -0.14 -13.40
C ASN A 150 24.39 1.37 -13.70
N GLU A 151 24.98 2.18 -12.82
CA GLU A 151 25.05 3.64 -12.98
C GLU A 151 23.72 4.40 -12.91
N VAL A 152 22.59 3.75 -12.61
CA VAL A 152 21.28 4.40 -12.41
C VAL A 152 21.18 5.19 -11.09
N GLY A 153 22.15 5.03 -10.18
CA GLY A 153 22.23 5.77 -8.91
C GLY A 153 21.71 5.05 -7.67
N LYS A 154 21.69 3.71 -7.66
CA LYS A 154 21.31 2.90 -6.49
C LYS A 154 22.12 3.26 -5.24
N THR A 155 23.44 3.14 -5.31
CA THR A 155 24.35 3.47 -4.21
C THR A 155 24.23 4.93 -3.75
N THR A 156 23.98 5.86 -4.68
CA THR A 156 23.71 7.26 -4.36
C THR A 156 22.45 7.42 -3.51
N ILE A 157 21.35 6.73 -3.88
CA ILE A 157 20.13 6.69 -3.07
C ILE A 157 20.38 6.06 -1.72
N ALA A 158 21.14 4.96 -1.66
CA ALA A 158 21.49 4.29 -0.40
C ALA A 158 22.17 5.25 0.58
N HIS A 159 23.20 5.95 0.13
CA HIS A 159 23.88 6.98 0.93
C HIS A 159 22.95 8.14 1.32
N LEU A 160 22.10 8.61 0.40
CA LEU A 160 21.19 9.72 0.64
C LEU A 160 20.27 9.47 1.84
N ILE A 161 19.78 8.24 2.01
CA ILE A 161 18.78 7.91 3.05
C ILE A 161 19.33 7.13 4.25
N SER A 162 20.49 6.49 4.10
CA SER A 162 21.13 5.74 5.20
C SER A 162 21.32 6.60 6.45
N SER A 163 21.28 5.97 7.62
CA SER A 163 21.49 6.67 8.87
C SER A 163 22.97 7.10 9.00
N ASP A 164 23.23 8.41 9.12
CA ASP A 164 24.57 9.06 9.07
C ASP A 164 25.65 8.45 9.99
N ALA A 165 25.27 7.67 11.00
CA ALA A 165 26.17 7.09 11.99
C ALA A 165 26.60 5.63 11.70
N SER A 166 26.07 4.99 10.64
CA SER A 166 26.30 3.55 10.40
C SER A 166 27.00 3.30 9.06
N ASN A 167 28.18 2.67 9.10
CA ASN A 167 28.83 2.18 7.89
C ASN A 167 28.03 1.03 7.27
N PRO A 168 28.00 0.90 5.94
CA PRO A 168 27.36 -0.23 5.30
C PRO A 168 28.05 -1.54 5.70
N VAL A 169 27.26 -2.58 5.89
CA VAL A 169 27.73 -3.94 6.14
C VAL A 169 27.83 -4.68 4.82
N GLN A 170 28.99 -5.27 4.53
CA GLN A 170 29.18 -6.09 3.33
C GLN A 170 28.52 -7.45 3.51
N GLU A 171 27.73 -7.89 2.54
CA GLU A 171 27.18 -9.24 2.41
C GLU A 171 27.86 -9.97 1.24
N PRO A 172 28.92 -10.75 1.51
CA PRO A 172 29.75 -11.33 0.46
C PRO A 172 29.02 -12.38 -0.39
N SER A 173 28.00 -13.06 0.15
CA SER A 173 27.36 -14.20 -0.52
C SER A 173 26.53 -13.82 -1.75
N VAL A 174 26.08 -12.57 -1.80
CA VAL A 174 25.31 -12.00 -2.93
C VAL A 174 25.97 -10.74 -3.50
N LYS A 175 27.17 -10.37 -3.04
CA LYS A 175 27.86 -9.13 -3.40
C LYS A 175 26.95 -7.90 -3.22
N ALA A 176 26.53 -7.67 -1.98
CA ALA A 176 25.67 -6.54 -1.65
C ALA A 176 26.21 -5.74 -0.46
N GLU A 177 25.84 -4.47 -0.41
CA GLU A 177 26.01 -3.65 0.79
C GLU A 177 24.65 -3.45 1.46
N ILE A 178 24.64 -3.57 2.79
CA ILE A 178 23.47 -3.38 3.62
C ILE A 178 23.63 -2.07 4.38
N TYR A 179 22.74 -1.13 4.11
CA TYR A 179 22.67 0.18 4.73
C TYR A 179 21.55 0.20 5.77
N PRO A 180 21.85 0.41 7.06
CA PRO A 180 20.82 0.60 8.06
C PRO A 180 20.03 1.89 7.75
N LEU A 181 18.71 1.76 7.71
CA LEU A 181 17.78 2.84 7.44
C LEU A 181 16.77 2.93 8.59
N THR A 182 16.59 4.14 9.12
CA THR A 182 15.56 4.41 10.12
C THR A 182 14.51 5.34 9.53
N ILE A 183 13.26 4.87 9.46
CA ILE A 183 12.11 5.69 9.07
C ILE A 183 11.20 5.81 10.28
N LYS A 184 11.00 7.04 10.75
CA LYS A 184 10.37 7.33 12.05
C LYS A 184 11.11 6.58 13.18
N ASN A 185 10.47 5.59 13.79
CA ASN A 185 11.01 4.73 14.84
C ASN A 185 11.19 3.28 14.39
N LEU A 186 11.01 3.00 13.09
CA LEU A 186 11.15 1.67 12.50
C LEU A 186 12.52 1.55 11.83
N GLU A 187 13.19 0.42 12.08
CA GLU A 187 14.49 0.08 11.49
C GLU A 187 14.33 -0.89 10.32
N PHE A 188 15.11 -0.63 9.27
CA PHE A 188 15.12 -1.35 8.00
C PHE A 188 16.55 -1.65 7.59
N ASP A 189 16.70 -2.72 6.83
CA ASP A 189 17.94 -3.02 6.12
C ASP A 189 17.73 -2.70 4.63
N LEU A 190 18.47 -1.71 4.11
CA LEU A 190 18.45 -1.32 2.70
C LEU A 190 19.60 -2.01 1.97
N TRP A 191 19.26 -2.87 1.03
CA TRP A 191 20.19 -3.71 0.28
C TRP A 191 20.51 -3.08 -1.08
N ASP A 192 21.77 -2.73 -1.30
CA ASP A 192 22.30 -2.27 -2.58
C ASP A 192 23.10 -3.39 -3.25
N PHE A 193 22.69 -3.78 -4.47
CA PHE A 193 23.39 -4.81 -5.23
C PHE A 193 24.66 -4.25 -5.87
N ILE A 194 25.80 -4.86 -5.56
CA ILE A 194 27.12 -4.49 -6.07
C ILE A 194 27.57 -5.57 -7.04
N GLY A 195 27.24 -5.41 -8.31
CA GLY A 195 27.61 -6.38 -9.32
C GLY A 195 27.59 -5.84 -10.74
N GLU A 196 28.32 -6.52 -11.62
CA GLU A 196 28.22 -6.27 -13.06
C GLU A 196 26.85 -6.75 -13.59
N GLU A 197 26.35 -6.10 -14.64
CA GLU A 197 25.12 -6.50 -15.33
C GLU A 197 25.13 -7.96 -15.83
N LYS A 198 26.30 -8.62 -15.91
CA LYS A 198 26.37 -10.05 -16.27
C LYS A 198 25.86 -10.98 -15.17
N LEU A 199 25.63 -10.45 -13.96
CA LEU A 199 25.12 -11.20 -12.81
C LEU A 199 23.59 -11.11 -12.67
N LEU A 200 22.86 -10.74 -13.74
CA LEU A 200 21.40 -10.64 -13.70
C LEU A 200 20.70 -11.93 -13.22
N PHE A 201 21.32 -13.10 -13.42
CA PHE A 201 20.79 -14.38 -12.93
C PHE A 201 20.73 -14.50 -11.40
N LEU A 202 21.41 -13.61 -10.66
CA LEU A 202 21.36 -13.56 -9.20
C LEU A 202 20.18 -12.76 -8.67
N TRP A 203 19.47 -11.97 -9.50
CA TRP A 203 18.38 -11.13 -9.03
C TRP A 203 17.26 -11.89 -8.32
N PRO A 204 16.77 -13.07 -8.77
CA PRO A 204 15.78 -13.83 -8.00
C PRO A 204 16.26 -14.13 -6.57
N LYS A 205 17.53 -14.53 -6.42
CA LYS A 205 18.12 -14.81 -5.10
C LYS A 205 18.26 -13.53 -4.28
N PHE A 206 18.63 -12.43 -4.91
CA PHE A 206 18.82 -11.14 -4.26
C PHE A 206 17.50 -10.51 -3.80
N LEU A 207 16.45 -10.61 -4.63
CA LEU A 207 15.10 -10.12 -4.36
C LEU A 207 14.31 -11.00 -3.40
N LYS A 208 14.71 -12.26 -3.22
CA LYS A 208 14.05 -13.19 -2.30
C LYS A 208 13.89 -12.54 -0.92
N ASP A 209 12.70 -12.70 -0.34
CA ASP A 209 12.34 -12.20 1.01
C ASP A 209 12.37 -10.66 1.13
N SER A 210 12.28 -9.92 0.02
CA SER A 210 12.14 -8.46 0.06
C SER A 210 10.73 -8.04 0.47
N ASP A 211 10.65 -7.12 1.42
CA ASP A 211 9.41 -6.43 1.81
C ASP A 211 9.01 -5.36 0.80
N ALA A 212 10.01 -4.64 0.31
CA ALA A 212 9.87 -3.72 -0.79
C ALA A 212 11.07 -3.75 -1.74
N VAL A 213 10.78 -3.42 -3.00
CA VAL A 213 11.78 -3.24 -4.04
C VAL A 213 11.64 -1.85 -4.65
N LEU A 214 12.71 -1.08 -4.60
CA LEU A 214 12.83 0.23 -5.23
C LEU A 214 13.56 0.03 -6.55
N ILE A 215 12.83 0.07 -7.66
CA ILE A 215 13.39 -0.09 -9.01
C ILE A 215 13.94 1.27 -9.43
N VAL A 216 15.24 1.45 -9.32
CA VAL A 216 15.95 2.66 -9.72
C VAL A 216 16.27 2.58 -11.20
N THR A 217 15.80 3.57 -11.95
CA THR A 217 16.11 3.74 -13.37
C THR A 217 16.69 5.13 -13.60
N ASP A 218 17.55 5.24 -14.61
CA ASP A 218 17.84 6.54 -15.19
C ASP A 218 16.60 7.00 -15.99
N SER A 219 16.33 8.29 -16.03
CA SER A 219 15.16 8.88 -16.71
C SER A 219 15.30 8.89 -18.24
N ASN A 220 16.26 8.13 -18.78
CA ASN A 220 16.41 7.87 -20.20
C ASN A 220 15.42 6.76 -20.66
N PRO A 221 14.64 6.97 -21.74
CA PRO A 221 13.54 6.07 -22.08
C PRO A 221 14.01 4.63 -22.39
N LYS A 222 15.22 4.45 -22.93
CA LYS A 222 15.78 3.11 -23.20
C LYS A 222 16.08 2.33 -21.92
N ILE A 223 16.50 3.03 -20.86
CA ILE A 223 16.83 2.40 -19.57
C ILE A 223 15.53 2.11 -18.80
N VAL A 224 14.55 3.01 -18.88
CA VAL A 224 13.21 2.77 -18.30
C VAL A 224 12.55 1.55 -18.93
N GLU A 225 12.56 1.44 -20.26
CA GLU A 225 12.01 0.27 -20.97
C GLU A 225 12.67 -1.03 -20.51
N LYS A 226 14.00 -1.06 -20.42
CA LYS A 226 14.75 -2.22 -19.93
C LYS A 226 14.41 -2.56 -18.48
N SER A 227 14.12 -1.55 -17.66
CA SER A 227 13.82 -1.74 -16.23
C SER A 227 12.52 -2.49 -15.98
N LYS A 228 11.65 -2.66 -17.00
CA LYS A 228 10.50 -3.58 -16.96
C LYS A 228 10.90 -5.02 -16.58
N PHE A 229 12.11 -5.43 -16.92
CA PHE A 229 12.68 -6.71 -16.48
C PHE A 229 12.54 -6.93 -14.96
N PHE A 230 12.79 -5.90 -14.15
CA PHE A 230 12.69 -6.01 -12.70
C PHE A 230 11.25 -6.14 -12.23
N ILE A 231 10.31 -5.46 -12.91
CA ILE A 231 8.87 -5.56 -12.61
C ILE A 231 8.41 -7.00 -12.85
N ASP A 232 8.74 -7.57 -14.01
CA ASP A 232 8.40 -8.95 -14.35
C ASP A 232 8.99 -9.94 -13.33
N LEU A 233 10.23 -9.69 -12.89
CA LEU A 233 10.89 -10.51 -11.89
C LEU A 233 10.19 -10.44 -10.53
N ILE A 234 9.76 -9.26 -10.10
CA ILE A 234 9.05 -9.07 -8.83
C ILE A 234 7.69 -9.77 -8.89
N ILE A 235 6.91 -9.53 -9.94
CA ILE A 235 5.58 -10.15 -10.12
C ILE A 235 5.69 -11.68 -10.13
N LYS A 236 6.74 -12.22 -10.74
CA LYS A 236 6.93 -13.66 -10.88
C LYS A 236 7.49 -14.31 -9.60
N ASP A 237 8.56 -13.76 -9.04
CA ASP A 237 9.37 -14.45 -8.03
C ASP A 237 9.07 -14.00 -6.59
N ILE A 238 8.59 -12.76 -6.40
CA ILE A 238 8.24 -12.18 -5.09
C ILE A 238 6.94 -11.36 -5.14
N PRO A 239 5.80 -11.95 -5.57
CA PRO A 239 4.55 -11.22 -5.82
C PRO A 239 3.96 -10.48 -4.62
N LYS A 240 4.40 -10.81 -3.40
CA LYS A 240 3.96 -10.17 -2.15
C LYS A 240 4.73 -8.90 -1.81
N ALA A 241 5.92 -8.71 -2.40
CA ALA A 241 6.74 -7.54 -2.16
C ALA A 241 6.07 -6.30 -2.75
N LYS A 242 6.10 -5.19 -2.02
CA LYS A 242 5.71 -3.90 -2.59
C LYS A 242 6.82 -3.40 -3.51
N PHE A 243 6.47 -2.63 -4.54
CA PHE A 243 7.50 -2.00 -5.34
C PHE A 243 7.08 -0.61 -5.81
N GLY A 244 8.08 0.21 -6.08
CA GLY A 244 7.93 1.51 -6.72
C GLY A 244 9.14 1.79 -7.59
N ILE A 245 8.94 2.64 -8.60
CA ILE A 245 9.94 2.94 -9.61
C ILE A 245 10.48 4.35 -9.34
N ILE A 246 11.78 4.46 -9.21
CA ILE A 246 12.48 5.73 -8.98
C ILE A 246 13.11 6.16 -10.30
N ALA A 247 12.47 7.10 -10.98
CA ALA A 247 13.01 7.78 -12.15
C ALA A 247 14.05 8.82 -11.69
N ASN A 248 15.30 8.35 -11.57
CA ASN A 248 16.41 9.15 -11.07
C ASN A 248 17.06 9.99 -12.18
N LYS A 249 17.87 10.97 -11.78
CA LYS A 249 18.61 11.90 -12.65
C LYS A 249 17.73 12.85 -13.47
N GLN A 250 16.63 13.31 -12.87
CA GLN A 250 15.71 14.28 -13.47
C GLN A 250 16.31 15.70 -13.65
N ASP A 251 17.54 15.91 -13.18
CA ASP A 251 18.33 17.11 -13.43
C ASP A 251 18.99 17.12 -14.82
N LEU A 252 19.09 15.96 -15.48
CA LEU A 252 19.70 15.86 -16.81
C LEU A 252 18.76 16.40 -17.89
N SER A 253 19.33 17.07 -18.91
CA SER A 253 18.57 17.71 -19.98
C SER A 253 17.88 16.73 -20.93
N ASP A 254 18.34 15.48 -20.99
CA ASP A 254 17.76 14.39 -21.78
C ASP A 254 16.80 13.51 -20.95
N SER A 255 16.51 13.89 -19.71
CA SER A 255 15.55 13.18 -18.86
C SER A 255 14.13 13.32 -19.40
N VAL A 256 13.40 12.21 -19.41
CA VAL A 256 11.98 12.19 -19.77
C VAL A 256 11.17 12.49 -18.52
N LYS A 257 10.17 13.34 -18.67
CA LYS A 257 9.25 13.69 -17.59
C LYS A 257 8.40 12.49 -17.18
N LEU A 258 7.97 12.48 -15.92
CA LEU A 258 7.19 11.39 -15.36
C LEU A 258 5.91 11.10 -16.13
N GLU A 259 5.17 12.14 -16.52
CA GLU A 259 3.87 11.98 -17.19
C GLU A 259 4.03 11.30 -18.56
N GLU A 260 5.18 11.51 -19.21
CA GLU A 260 5.51 10.85 -20.46
C GLU A 260 5.94 9.40 -20.23
N LEU A 261 6.73 9.13 -19.18
CA LEU A 261 7.14 7.78 -18.81
C LEU A 261 5.96 6.90 -18.39
N GLU A 262 5.03 7.42 -17.57
CA GLU A 262 3.81 6.72 -17.15
C GLU A 262 3.00 6.29 -18.38
N LYS A 263 2.80 7.19 -19.35
CA LYS A 263 2.04 6.91 -20.58
C LYS A 263 2.78 5.96 -21.52
N LEU A 264 4.08 6.15 -21.69
CA LEU A 264 4.87 5.39 -22.67
C LEU A 264 5.03 3.93 -22.25
N PHE A 265 5.14 3.69 -20.96
CA PHE A 265 5.47 2.36 -20.43
C PHE A 265 4.35 1.70 -19.62
N ASP A 266 3.21 2.38 -19.43
CA ASP A 266 2.07 1.92 -18.63
C ASP A 266 2.49 1.53 -17.22
N LEU A 267 3.24 2.43 -16.57
CA LEU A 267 3.84 2.20 -15.25
C LEU A 267 3.00 2.90 -14.18
N THR A 268 2.73 2.18 -13.10
CA THR A 268 2.14 2.72 -11.87
C THR A 268 3.22 2.85 -10.78
N ASN A 269 3.04 3.78 -9.83
CA ASN A 269 3.97 4.03 -8.72
C ASN A 269 5.36 4.51 -9.18
N LEU A 270 5.38 5.50 -10.08
CA LEU A 270 6.59 6.15 -10.59
C LEU A 270 6.87 7.45 -9.82
N TYR A 271 8.11 7.65 -9.40
CA TYR A 271 8.53 8.82 -8.62
C TYR A 271 9.79 9.45 -9.20
N ASP A 272 9.81 10.78 -9.30
CA ASP A 272 10.94 11.55 -9.81
C ASP A 272 11.99 11.71 -8.70
N MET A 273 13.27 11.65 -9.07
CA MET A 273 14.36 11.78 -8.11
C MET A 273 15.59 12.43 -8.72
N VAL A 274 16.26 13.23 -7.90
CA VAL A 274 17.64 13.69 -8.13
C VAL A 274 18.43 13.27 -6.90
N ALA A 275 18.93 12.04 -6.91
CA ALA A 275 19.53 11.42 -5.73
C ALA A 275 20.81 12.12 -5.25
N ILE A 276 21.47 12.87 -6.13
CA ILE A 276 22.67 13.66 -5.81
C ILE A 276 22.36 14.91 -4.98
N ASP A 277 21.10 15.37 -4.94
CA ASP A 277 20.70 16.52 -4.14
C ASP A 277 20.29 16.07 -2.73
N PRO A 278 21.05 16.42 -1.68
CA PRO A 278 20.74 16.04 -0.29
C PRO A 278 19.35 16.49 0.18
N LYS A 279 18.77 17.54 -0.44
CA LYS A 279 17.41 18.01 -0.12
C LYS A 279 16.34 16.96 -0.43
N ASN A 280 16.63 16.01 -1.32
CA ASN A 280 15.70 14.95 -1.69
C ASN A 280 15.67 13.77 -0.70
N ARG A 281 16.47 13.80 0.38
CA ARG A 281 16.43 12.76 1.42
C ARG A 281 15.02 12.55 1.98
N GLU A 282 14.34 13.63 2.37
CA GLU A 282 12.99 13.55 2.93
C GLU A 282 11.97 13.03 1.90
N LYS A 283 12.12 13.46 0.64
CA LYS A 283 11.30 12.96 -0.47
C LYS A 283 11.48 11.46 -0.66
N MET A 284 12.72 10.96 -0.63
CA MET A 284 13.01 9.54 -0.79
C MET A 284 12.44 8.71 0.37
N ILE A 285 12.57 9.19 1.61
CA ILE A 285 11.93 8.56 2.78
C ILE A 285 10.42 8.50 2.61
N TRP A 286 9.81 9.58 2.12
CA TRP A 286 8.38 9.59 1.84
C TRP A 286 7.96 8.55 0.79
N ILE A 287 8.70 8.45 -0.32
CA ILE A 287 8.41 7.46 -1.36
C ILE A 287 8.42 6.06 -0.76
N ILE A 288 9.40 5.74 0.09
CA ILE A 288 9.47 4.45 0.80
C ILE A 288 8.26 4.24 1.70
N MET A 289 7.85 5.27 2.45
CA MET A 289 6.65 5.19 3.29
C MET A 289 5.38 4.96 2.47
N ASP A 290 5.23 5.59 1.31
CA ASP A 290 4.09 5.40 0.41
C ASP A 290 4.06 3.99 -0.19
N ILE A 291 5.21 3.47 -0.63
CA ILE A 291 5.34 2.11 -1.15
C ILE A 291 5.00 1.07 -0.07
N LEU A 292 5.51 1.27 1.15
CA LEU A 292 5.28 0.37 2.29
C LEU A 292 3.94 0.60 3.00
N LYS A 293 3.16 1.60 2.56
CA LYS A 293 1.89 2.01 3.18
C LYS A 293 2.00 2.25 4.69
N ILE A 294 3.12 2.81 5.13
CA ILE A 294 3.35 3.16 6.54
C ILE A 294 2.48 4.37 6.89
N SER A 295 1.40 4.13 7.64
CA SER A 295 0.51 5.18 8.13
C SER A 295 1.22 6.12 9.12
N GLY A 296 0.97 7.42 8.99
CA GLY A 296 1.21 8.43 10.02
C GLY A 296 1.48 9.80 9.42
N GLU A 297 1.34 10.84 10.26
CA GLU A 297 1.51 12.24 9.86
C GLU A 297 2.85 12.44 9.14
N PHE A 298 2.80 13.05 7.95
CA PHE A 298 3.98 13.43 7.21
C PHE A 298 4.78 14.46 8.02
N SER A 299 6.10 14.53 7.84
CA SER A 299 6.81 15.71 8.33
C SER A 299 6.15 16.95 7.69
N PRO A 300 6.01 18.10 8.40
CA PRO A 300 5.39 19.29 7.82
C PRO A 300 6.03 19.68 6.48
N ARG A 301 7.33 19.43 6.32
CA ARG A 301 8.07 19.67 5.10
C ARG A 301 7.68 18.72 3.97
N VAL A 302 7.59 17.40 4.23
CA VAL A 302 7.11 16.41 3.25
C VAL A 302 5.67 16.70 2.83
N GLN A 303 4.81 17.07 3.80
CA GLN A 303 3.43 17.44 3.50
C GLN A 303 3.37 18.62 2.51
N LEU A 304 4.17 19.66 2.74
CA LEU A 304 4.28 20.79 1.82
C LEU A 304 4.81 20.37 0.44
N MET A 305 5.76 19.44 0.35
CA MET A 305 6.26 18.93 -0.94
C MET A 305 5.17 18.21 -1.74
N LEU A 306 4.35 17.39 -1.07
CA LEU A 306 3.28 16.63 -1.71
C LEU A 306 2.12 17.48 -2.14
N GLU A 307 1.66 18.37 -1.26
CA GLU A 307 0.58 19.27 -1.61
C GLU A 307 1.03 20.24 -2.73
N ARG A 308 2.32 20.61 -2.78
CA ARG A 308 2.89 21.33 -3.92
C ARG A 308 2.83 20.50 -5.20
N ALA A 309 3.28 19.24 -5.18
CA ALA A 309 3.28 18.37 -6.37
C ALA A 309 1.85 18.12 -6.90
N ASN A 310 0.89 17.87 -6.00
CA ASN A 310 -0.52 17.74 -6.36
C ASN A 310 -1.09 19.03 -6.97
N ALA A 311 -0.75 20.19 -6.39
CA ALA A 311 -1.15 21.46 -6.94
C ALA A 311 -0.55 21.69 -8.34
N MET A 312 0.69 21.25 -8.62
CA MET A 312 1.30 21.33 -9.95
C MET A 312 0.49 20.54 -10.99
N LYS A 313 0.16 19.28 -10.69
CA LYS A 313 -0.68 18.44 -11.56
C LYS A 313 -2.07 19.05 -11.80
N ASN A 314 -2.70 19.56 -10.74
CA ASN A 314 -4.01 20.20 -10.84
C ASN A 314 -3.97 21.52 -11.63
N ALA A 315 -2.88 22.29 -11.53
CA ALA A 315 -2.71 23.53 -12.28
C ALA A 315 -2.57 23.25 -13.78
N GLU A 316 -1.77 22.26 -14.16
CA GLU A 316 -1.61 21.85 -15.56
C GLU A 316 -2.93 21.38 -16.17
N GLN A 317 -3.67 20.54 -15.45
CA GLN A 317 -5.00 20.10 -15.89
C GLN A 317 -5.97 21.29 -16.03
N ALA A 318 -5.97 22.23 -15.09
CA ALA A 318 -6.82 23.41 -15.14
C ALA A 318 -6.49 24.32 -16.33
N GLU A 319 -5.21 24.45 -16.71
CA GLU A 319 -4.80 25.18 -17.90
C GLU A 319 -5.26 24.49 -19.20
N LEU A 320 -5.19 23.15 -19.27
CA LEU A 320 -5.71 22.38 -20.41
C LEU A 320 -7.23 22.53 -20.55
N GLU A 321 -7.96 22.59 -19.43
CA GLU A 321 -9.40 22.81 -19.38
C GLU A 321 -9.80 24.29 -19.63
N GLY A 322 -8.84 25.21 -19.73
CA GLY A 322 -9.08 26.65 -19.84
C GLY A 322 -9.66 27.28 -18.57
N ASN A 323 -9.62 26.58 -17.44
CA ASN A 323 -10.14 27.05 -16.16
C ASN A 323 -9.08 27.89 -15.43
N LEU A 324 -8.99 29.16 -15.81
CA LEU A 324 -7.99 30.11 -15.30
C LEU A 324 -8.07 30.33 -13.78
N GLU A 325 -9.27 30.31 -13.19
CA GLU A 325 -9.45 30.50 -11.74
C GLU A 325 -8.88 29.32 -10.95
N ARG A 326 -9.16 28.09 -11.40
CA ARG A 326 -8.61 26.87 -10.81
C ARG A 326 -7.09 26.79 -11.00
N ALA A 327 -6.58 27.22 -12.15
CA ALA A 327 -5.13 27.28 -12.39
C ALA A 327 -4.44 28.27 -11.44
N ILE A 328 -4.99 29.49 -11.29
CA ILE A 328 -4.45 30.52 -10.37
C ILE A 328 -4.42 30.01 -8.92
N SER A 329 -5.50 29.40 -8.43
CA SER A 329 -5.56 28.89 -7.06
C SER A 329 -4.48 27.83 -6.79
N ASN A 330 -4.25 26.92 -7.74
CA ASN A 330 -3.20 25.93 -7.61
C ASN A 330 -1.79 26.56 -7.71
N PHE A 331 -1.57 27.54 -8.59
CA PHE A 331 -0.30 28.27 -8.64
C PHE A 331 0.01 29.03 -7.35
N GLU A 332 -1.00 29.57 -6.66
CA GLU A 332 -0.82 30.22 -5.35
C GLU A 332 -0.33 29.23 -4.30
N ILE A 333 -0.90 28.01 -4.27
CA ILE A 333 -0.44 26.91 -3.41
C ILE A 333 1.01 26.55 -3.75
N ILE A 334 1.33 26.39 -5.03
CA ILE A 334 2.68 26.04 -5.49
C ILE A 334 3.70 27.10 -5.06
N SER A 335 3.37 28.38 -5.20
CA SER A 335 4.23 29.49 -4.80
C SER A 335 4.47 29.50 -3.30
N ASP A 336 3.41 29.46 -2.50
CA ASP A 336 3.54 29.54 -1.04
C ASP A 336 4.36 28.37 -0.49
N TYR A 337 4.11 27.17 -1.02
CA TYR A 337 4.82 25.97 -0.57
C TYR A 337 6.27 25.95 -1.08
N SER A 338 6.54 26.41 -2.30
CA SER A 338 7.92 26.62 -2.78
C SER A 338 8.70 27.57 -1.87
N ARG A 339 8.07 28.67 -1.43
CA ARG A 339 8.70 29.60 -0.48
C ARG A 339 8.97 28.93 0.88
N LYS A 340 8.00 28.20 1.44
CA LYS A 340 8.15 27.48 2.72
C LYS A 340 9.21 26.36 2.67
N LEU A 341 9.44 25.78 1.49
CA LEU A 341 10.47 24.78 1.24
C LEU A 341 11.87 25.37 1.00
N GLY A 342 11.99 26.70 0.89
CA GLY A 342 13.24 27.42 0.63
C GLY A 342 13.54 27.64 -0.86
N ASP A 343 12.60 27.30 -1.75
CA ASP A 343 12.73 27.43 -3.21
C ASP A 343 12.24 28.82 -3.67
N HIS A 344 12.96 29.87 -3.26
CA HIS A 344 12.54 31.26 -3.46
C HIS A 344 12.41 31.66 -4.94
N GLU A 345 13.31 31.17 -5.81
CA GLU A 345 13.26 31.45 -7.25
C GLU A 345 12.02 30.82 -7.91
N ILE A 346 11.73 29.55 -7.58
CA ILE A 346 10.54 28.84 -8.05
C ILE A 346 9.28 29.59 -7.61
N SER A 347 9.22 30.02 -6.34
CA SER A 347 8.11 30.83 -5.84
C SER A 347 7.92 32.12 -6.65
N GLN A 348 9.00 32.85 -6.95
CA GLN A 348 8.90 34.11 -7.71
C GLN A 348 8.41 33.89 -9.14
N ASN A 349 8.85 32.82 -9.80
CA ASN A 349 8.41 32.46 -11.14
C ASN A 349 6.89 32.20 -11.17
N TYR A 350 6.36 31.46 -10.20
CA TYR A 350 4.92 31.22 -10.10
C TYR A 350 4.13 32.49 -9.72
N LEU A 351 4.66 33.37 -8.86
CA LEU A 351 4.03 34.67 -8.59
C LEU A 351 3.90 35.54 -9.85
N SER A 352 4.93 35.58 -10.70
CA SER A 352 4.86 36.28 -11.98
C SER A 352 3.77 35.67 -12.88
N ARG A 353 3.73 34.34 -12.98
CA ARG A 353 2.72 33.63 -13.80
C ARG A 353 1.29 33.88 -13.30
N ILE A 354 1.08 33.91 -11.98
CA ILE A 354 -0.22 34.24 -11.37
C ILE A 354 -0.65 35.65 -11.75
N ALA A 355 0.27 36.63 -11.72
CA ALA A 355 -0.04 38.01 -12.08
C ALA A 355 -0.52 38.12 -13.54
N ASP A 356 0.11 37.40 -14.46
CA ASP A 356 -0.28 37.38 -15.87
C ASP A 356 -1.65 36.71 -16.08
N LEU A 357 -1.91 35.58 -15.40
CA LEU A 357 -3.20 34.90 -15.48
C LEU A 357 -4.33 35.74 -14.89
N LYS A 358 -4.09 36.45 -13.78
CA LYS A 358 -5.06 37.39 -13.18
C LYS A 358 -5.41 38.52 -14.15
N ARG A 359 -4.43 39.10 -14.84
CA ARG A 359 -4.66 40.12 -15.88
C ARG A 359 -5.50 39.58 -17.03
N LYS A 360 -5.19 38.37 -17.52
CA LYS A 360 -5.98 37.70 -18.57
C LYS A 360 -7.42 37.46 -18.14
N LEU A 361 -7.62 36.96 -16.92
CA LEU A 361 -8.95 36.73 -16.36
C LEU A 361 -9.75 38.04 -16.21
N GLU A 362 -9.10 39.13 -15.82
CA GLU A 362 -9.74 40.45 -15.69
C GLU A 362 -10.15 41.01 -17.06
N ASN A 363 -9.32 40.83 -18.09
CA ASN A 363 -9.66 41.23 -19.46
C ASN A 363 -10.84 40.43 -20.01
N ILE A 364 -10.84 39.10 -19.80
CA ILE A 364 -11.97 38.24 -20.19
C ILE A 364 -13.25 38.70 -19.47
N LYS A 365 -13.19 38.96 -18.16
CA LYS A 365 -14.35 39.45 -17.38
C LYS A 365 -14.87 40.81 -17.90
N LYS A 366 -13.98 41.70 -18.35
CA LYS A 366 -14.34 42.99 -18.96
C LYS A 366 -14.99 42.81 -20.34
N GLU A 367 -14.50 41.89 -21.16
CA GLU A 367 -15.06 41.57 -22.48
C GLU A 367 -16.44 40.90 -22.37
N THR A 368 -16.65 39.99 -21.43
CA THR A 368 -17.96 39.35 -21.19
C THR A 368 -18.99 40.33 -20.63
N GLN A 369 -18.55 41.40 -19.95
CA GLN A 369 -19.42 42.48 -19.46
C GLN A 369 -19.70 43.60 -20.48
N ALA A 370 -18.97 43.63 -21.61
CA ALA A 370 -19.06 44.69 -22.62
C ALA A 370 -20.02 44.37 -23.80
N ILE A 371 -20.74 43.24 -23.79
CA ILE A 371 -21.79 42.96 -24.79
C ILE A 371 -23.06 43.75 -24.41
N PRO A 372 -23.50 44.76 -25.18
CA PRO A 372 -24.70 45.52 -24.85
C PRO A 372 -25.95 44.69 -25.18
N LYS A 373 -26.81 44.50 -24.18
CA LYS A 373 -28.22 44.14 -24.42
C LYS A 373 -28.92 45.37 -25.01
N THR A 374 -29.40 45.29 -26.25
CA THR A 374 -30.57 46.08 -26.65
C THR A 374 -31.36 45.42 -27.79
N PRO A 375 -32.70 45.60 -27.83
CA PRO A 375 -33.63 44.85 -28.65
C PRO A 375 -33.94 45.53 -29.99
N ARG A 376 -34.42 44.76 -30.96
CA ARG A 376 -35.19 45.28 -32.11
C ARG A 376 -36.28 44.28 -32.52
N ILE A 377 -37.53 44.74 -32.50
CA ILE A 377 -38.70 44.10 -33.10
C ILE A 377 -39.05 44.84 -34.40
N MET A 378 -39.69 44.11 -35.32
CA MET A 378 -40.36 44.48 -36.59
C MET A 378 -39.49 44.22 -37.84
N THR A 379 -39.89 43.43 -38.86
CA THR A 379 -41.21 42.99 -39.33
C THR A 379 -41.14 41.64 -40.08
N GLU A 380 -42.32 41.11 -40.37
CA GLU A 380 -42.72 39.79 -40.86
C GLU A 380 -41.98 39.20 -42.09
N GLY A 381 -41.82 37.87 -42.04
CA GLY A 381 -41.56 37.00 -43.18
C GLY A 381 -41.78 35.54 -42.77
N LYS A 382 -42.92 34.96 -43.17
CA LYS A 382 -43.34 33.57 -42.89
C LYS A 382 -42.23 32.54 -43.17
N PRO A 383 -41.97 31.58 -42.26
CA PRO A 383 -41.37 30.31 -42.63
C PRO A 383 -42.45 29.24 -42.85
N LYS A 384 -42.19 28.42 -43.87
CA LYS A 384 -42.94 27.22 -44.25
C LYS A 384 -42.88 26.17 -43.13
N THR A 385 -43.99 25.46 -42.98
CA THR A 385 -44.20 24.26 -42.17
C THR A 385 -43.12 23.20 -42.40
N ALA A 386 -42.51 22.71 -41.32
CA ALA A 386 -41.85 21.41 -41.25
C ALA A 386 -42.61 20.53 -40.24
N GLN A 387 -42.91 19.31 -40.65
CA GLN A 387 -43.70 18.31 -39.92
C GLN A 387 -43.02 17.84 -38.63
N PRO A 388 -43.76 17.45 -37.58
CA PRO A 388 -43.22 16.62 -36.52
C PRO A 388 -43.10 15.16 -37.00
N SER A 389 -41.96 14.54 -36.72
CA SER A 389 -41.71 13.10 -36.88
C SER A 389 -42.60 12.30 -35.91
N PRO A 390 -43.02 11.06 -36.26
CA PRO A 390 -43.92 10.26 -35.43
C PRO A 390 -43.23 9.74 -34.15
N PRO A 391 -43.99 9.43 -33.08
CA PRO A 391 -43.44 8.78 -31.91
C PRO A 391 -43.04 7.34 -32.25
N VAL A 392 -41.80 6.98 -31.94
CA VAL A 392 -41.33 5.60 -31.99
C VAL A 392 -42.08 4.82 -30.93
N THR A 393 -42.97 3.93 -31.36
CA THR A 393 -43.61 2.93 -30.51
C THR A 393 -42.56 1.85 -30.24
N VAL A 394 -42.03 1.82 -29.02
CA VAL A 394 -41.22 0.68 -28.55
C VAL A 394 -42.18 -0.48 -28.34
N GLN A 395 -41.99 -1.56 -29.10
CA GLN A 395 -42.78 -2.78 -28.99
C GLN A 395 -42.60 -3.41 -27.60
N ASP A 396 -43.71 -3.81 -26.96
CA ASP A 396 -43.80 -4.44 -25.63
C ASP A 396 -42.97 -5.73 -25.47
N GLU A 397 -42.48 -6.34 -26.55
CA GLU A 397 -41.69 -7.58 -26.52
C GLU A 397 -40.31 -7.39 -25.87
N ASN A 398 -39.70 -6.20 -25.97
CA ASN A 398 -38.37 -5.94 -25.38
C ASN A 398 -38.38 -5.80 -23.84
N LEU A 399 -39.51 -5.42 -23.24
CA LEU A 399 -39.62 -5.33 -21.77
C LEU A 399 -39.60 -6.72 -21.11
N SER A 400 -40.24 -7.71 -21.74
CA SER A 400 -40.27 -9.09 -21.25
C SER A 400 -38.88 -9.74 -21.24
N GLU A 401 -38.05 -9.47 -22.25
CA GLU A 401 -36.67 -10.00 -22.30
C GLU A 401 -35.77 -9.33 -21.26
N ILE A 402 -35.90 -8.02 -21.06
CA ILE A 402 -35.16 -7.28 -20.02
C ILE A 402 -35.53 -7.78 -18.62
N ASP A 403 -36.82 -8.04 -18.35
CA ASP A 403 -37.26 -8.58 -17.07
C ASP A 403 -36.77 -10.01 -16.84
N LEU A 404 -36.69 -10.83 -17.90
CA LEU A 404 -36.10 -12.17 -17.83
C LEU A 404 -34.60 -12.11 -17.53
N LEU A 405 -33.86 -11.17 -18.16
CA LEU A 405 -32.45 -10.95 -17.90
C LEU A 405 -32.22 -10.49 -16.45
N ARG A 406 -33.01 -9.55 -15.94
CA ARG A 406 -32.95 -9.09 -14.54
C ARG A 406 -33.17 -10.24 -13.56
N LYS A 407 -34.19 -11.06 -13.79
CA LYS A 407 -34.47 -12.24 -12.95
C LYS A 407 -33.33 -13.26 -12.97
N ASN A 408 -32.68 -13.44 -14.12
CA ASN A 408 -31.51 -14.31 -14.23
C ASN A 408 -30.30 -13.72 -13.49
N ILE A 409 -30.08 -12.39 -13.57
CA ILE A 409 -29.05 -11.69 -12.81
C ILE A 409 -29.26 -11.88 -11.31
N ASP A 410 -30.48 -11.68 -10.81
CA ASP A 410 -30.78 -11.85 -9.37
C ASP A 410 -30.59 -13.29 -8.90
N LYS A 411 -30.97 -14.28 -9.72
CA LYS A 411 -30.68 -15.69 -9.44
C LYS A 411 -29.18 -15.99 -9.33
N TRP A 412 -28.36 -15.34 -10.15
CA TRP A 412 -26.90 -15.48 -10.05
C TRP A 412 -26.33 -14.76 -8.83
N LYS A 413 -26.89 -13.61 -8.42
CA LYS A 413 -26.54 -12.96 -7.15
C LYS A 413 -26.82 -13.87 -5.95
N GLU A 414 -28.03 -14.42 -5.84
CA GLU A 414 -28.39 -15.36 -4.76
C GLU A 414 -27.45 -16.57 -4.71
N ARG A 415 -27.07 -17.08 -5.90
CA ARG A 415 -26.13 -18.19 -6.00
C ARG A 415 -24.71 -17.80 -5.57
N MET A 416 -24.25 -16.59 -5.88
CA MET A 416 -22.97 -16.09 -5.38
C MET A 416 -23.01 -15.92 -3.86
N GLU A 417 -24.06 -15.31 -3.30
CA GLU A 417 -24.23 -15.17 -1.85
C GLU A 417 -24.21 -16.53 -1.14
N ALA A 418 -24.84 -17.56 -1.73
CA ALA A 418 -24.81 -18.91 -1.19
C ALA A 418 -23.39 -19.52 -1.22
N ILE A 419 -22.65 -19.36 -2.33
CA ILE A 419 -21.27 -19.85 -2.45
C ILE A 419 -20.34 -19.10 -1.49
N GLU A 420 -20.50 -17.79 -1.36
CA GLU A 420 -19.75 -16.95 -0.42
C GLU A 420 -20.04 -17.36 1.03
N LYS A 421 -21.29 -17.73 1.35
CA LYS A 421 -21.64 -18.28 2.66
C LYS A 421 -21.04 -19.66 2.90
N GLU A 422 -20.98 -20.52 1.89
CA GLU A 422 -20.29 -21.82 1.96
C GLU A 422 -18.78 -21.66 2.12
N LEU A 423 -18.16 -20.73 1.39
CA LEU A 423 -16.75 -20.36 1.56
C LEU A 423 -16.51 -19.89 2.99
N LYS A 424 -17.33 -18.98 3.50
CA LYS A 424 -17.23 -18.52 4.89
C LYS A 424 -17.39 -19.66 5.91
N HIS A 425 -18.29 -20.61 5.66
CA HIS A 425 -18.45 -21.77 6.55
C HIS A 425 -17.25 -22.72 6.48
N LEU A 426 -16.70 -22.93 5.28
CA LEU A 426 -15.48 -23.71 5.06
C LEU A 426 -14.28 -23.03 5.71
N GLU A 427 -14.18 -21.70 5.65
CA GLU A 427 -13.18 -20.90 6.36
C GLU A 427 -13.28 -21.13 7.87
N TYR A 428 -14.49 -21.04 8.48
CA TYR A 428 -14.65 -21.38 9.91
C TYR A 428 -14.24 -22.83 10.24
N LYS A 429 -14.49 -23.79 9.33
CA LYS A 429 -14.08 -25.20 9.48
C LYS A 429 -12.57 -25.37 9.35
N TYR A 430 -11.93 -24.64 8.44
CA TYR A 430 -10.48 -24.55 8.26
C TYR A 430 -9.82 -24.01 9.52
N MET A 431 -10.35 -22.89 9.98
CA MET A 431 -9.86 -22.12 11.12
C MET A 431 -10.03 -22.86 12.44
N GLY A 432 -11.17 -23.53 12.68
CA GLY A 432 -11.39 -24.34 13.89
C GLY A 432 -10.48 -25.56 14.01
N LYS A 433 -9.95 -26.04 12.88
CA LYS A 433 -9.02 -27.18 12.84
C LYS A 433 -7.57 -26.75 13.00
N MET A 434 -7.20 -25.53 12.60
CA MET A 434 -5.84 -24.98 12.77
C MET A 434 -5.38 -24.91 14.22
N ILE A 435 -6.31 -24.70 15.17
CA ILE A 435 -6.00 -24.65 16.60
C ILE A 435 -5.67 -26.05 17.16
N ASN A 436 -5.95 -27.12 16.41
CA ASN A 436 -5.49 -28.48 16.70
C ASN A 436 -4.56 -28.96 15.56
N GLU A 437 -3.26 -28.70 15.72
CA GLU A 437 -2.21 -28.95 14.71
C GLU A 437 -2.27 -30.36 14.10
N LYS A 438 -2.66 -31.38 14.88
CA LYS A 438 -2.76 -32.76 14.41
C LYS A 438 -3.94 -33.01 13.47
N VAL A 439 -5.09 -32.39 13.75
CA VAL A 439 -6.30 -32.47 12.91
C VAL A 439 -6.14 -31.62 11.65
N TYR A 440 -5.49 -30.46 11.77
CA TYR A 440 -5.21 -29.59 10.64
C TYR A 440 -4.36 -30.31 9.56
N GLN A 441 -3.26 -30.96 9.95
CA GLN A 441 -2.37 -31.62 9.00
C GLN A 441 -3.02 -32.80 8.26
N GLU A 442 -3.95 -33.52 8.90
CA GLU A 442 -4.66 -34.66 8.29
C GLU A 442 -5.72 -34.22 7.25
N GLU A 443 -6.29 -33.02 7.40
CA GLU A 443 -7.41 -32.56 6.57
C GLU A 443 -7.09 -31.36 5.67
N LYS A 444 -5.92 -30.73 5.81
CA LYS A 444 -5.46 -29.56 5.03
C LYS A 444 -5.70 -29.76 3.54
N GLN A 445 -5.22 -30.87 2.96
CA GLN A 445 -5.37 -31.15 1.53
C GLN A 445 -6.84 -31.22 1.08
N ASN A 446 -7.71 -31.83 1.87
CA ASN A 446 -9.13 -31.95 1.55
C ASN A 446 -9.82 -30.59 1.62
N LEU A 447 -9.50 -29.79 2.64
CA LEU A 447 -10.09 -28.46 2.82
C LEU A 447 -9.58 -27.46 1.78
N THR A 448 -8.29 -27.49 1.42
CA THR A 448 -7.73 -26.68 0.32
C THR A 448 -8.40 -27.02 -1.01
N LYS A 449 -8.65 -28.31 -1.27
CA LYS A 449 -9.38 -28.75 -2.47
C LYS A 449 -10.83 -28.27 -2.45
N GLU A 450 -11.53 -28.42 -1.32
CA GLU A 450 -12.91 -27.95 -1.13
C GLU A 450 -13.02 -26.43 -1.34
N ARG A 451 -12.02 -25.66 -0.89
CA ARG A 451 -11.93 -24.20 -1.10
C ARG A 451 -11.73 -23.86 -2.58
N SER A 452 -10.76 -24.49 -3.23
CA SER A 452 -10.49 -24.28 -4.66
C SER A 452 -11.73 -24.60 -5.52
N ASP A 453 -12.46 -25.66 -5.20
CA ASP A 453 -13.70 -26.02 -5.89
C ASP A 453 -14.79 -24.96 -5.72
N LEU A 454 -14.90 -24.33 -4.55
CA LEU A 454 -15.86 -23.24 -4.29
C LEU A 454 -15.44 -21.92 -4.95
N GLU A 455 -14.16 -21.57 -4.94
CA GLU A 455 -13.62 -20.39 -5.62
C GLU A 455 -13.83 -20.47 -7.14
N ASN A 456 -13.62 -21.66 -7.73
CA ASN A 456 -13.92 -21.91 -9.13
C ASN A 456 -15.41 -21.77 -9.45
N LYS A 457 -16.30 -22.23 -8.56
CA LYS A 457 -17.75 -22.05 -8.71
C LYS A 457 -18.15 -20.57 -8.60
N LEU A 458 -17.52 -19.82 -7.70
CA LEU A 458 -17.76 -18.39 -7.54
C LEU A 458 -17.31 -17.62 -8.77
N TYR A 459 -16.14 -17.96 -9.33
CA TYR A 459 -15.64 -17.40 -10.58
C TYR A 459 -16.59 -17.67 -11.75
N ASP A 460 -17.05 -18.90 -11.93
CA ASP A 460 -18.02 -19.27 -12.99
C ASP A 460 -19.36 -18.51 -12.82
N ALA A 461 -19.83 -18.35 -11.58
CA ALA A 461 -21.03 -17.58 -11.28
C ALA A 461 -20.87 -16.09 -11.61
N ARG A 462 -19.73 -15.47 -11.24
CA ARG A 462 -19.39 -14.09 -11.60
C ARG A 462 -19.34 -13.90 -13.11
N PHE A 463 -18.65 -14.80 -13.80
CA PHE A 463 -18.52 -14.76 -15.26
C PHE A 463 -19.89 -14.82 -15.97
N LYS A 464 -20.78 -15.71 -15.52
CA LYS A 464 -22.13 -15.85 -16.08
C LYS A 464 -23.02 -14.63 -15.80
N MET A 465 -22.87 -14.02 -14.62
CA MET A 465 -23.58 -12.79 -14.27
C MET A 465 -23.11 -11.61 -15.12
N ILE A 466 -21.80 -11.42 -15.28
CA ILE A 466 -21.21 -10.36 -16.13
C ILE A 466 -21.66 -10.50 -17.59
N LYS A 467 -21.83 -11.73 -18.10
CA LYS A 467 -22.32 -11.96 -19.46
C LYS A 467 -23.81 -11.61 -19.65
N LEU A 468 -24.60 -11.59 -18.57
CA LEU A 468 -26.03 -11.27 -18.61
C LEU A 468 -26.31 -9.77 -18.42
N ILE A 469 -25.40 -9.05 -17.76
CA ILE A 469 -25.38 -7.58 -17.63
C ILE A 469 -24.91 -6.99 -18.95
#